data_AF-A0A377NC90-F1
#
_entry.id   AF-A0A377NC90-F1
#
_cell.length_a   1.000
_cell.length_b   1.000
_cell.length_c   1.000
_cell.angle_alpha   90.00
_cell.angle_beta   90.00
_cell.angle_gamma   90.00
#
_symmetry.space_group_name_H-M   'P 1'
#
loop_
_entity.id
_entity.type
_entity.pdbx_description
1 polymer ?
#
loop_
_entity_poly.entity_id
_entity_poly.type
_entity_poly.pdbx_seq_one_letter_code
_entity_poly.pdbx_strand_id
1 'polypeptide(L)' 'MVCTNTMHKVADDIERIGGLPLLHIADATAEKIKAQGLKRIGLLGTKFTMEQDFYRGRLQDKHQIEVLTPKRG' A
#
# COMPACT_ATOMS: atom_id res chain seq x y z
N MET A 1 4.27 -9.40 10.40
CA MET A 1 3.09 -8.65 9.90
C MET A 1 2.91 -7.42 10.78
N VAL A 2 2.77 -6.23 10.18
CA VAL A 2 2.55 -4.98 10.91
C VAL A 2 1.07 -4.63 10.85
N CYS A 3 0.36 -4.58 11.98
CA CYS A 3 -1.09 -4.40 12.02
C CYS A 3 -1.53 -2.92 12.01
N THR A 4 -0.90 -2.08 11.19
CA THR A 4 -1.25 -0.65 11.07
C THR A 4 -0.79 -0.07 9.73
N ASN A 5 -1.62 0.74 9.09
CA ASN A 5 -1.29 1.33 7.79
C ASN A 5 -0.09 2.28 7.90
N THR A 6 -0.05 3.13 8.93
CA THR A 6 0.97 4.19 9.05
C THR A 6 2.39 3.66 9.26
N MET A 7 2.57 2.60 10.05
CA MET A 7 3.93 2.09 10.35
C MET A 7 4.53 1.27 9.21
N HIS A 8 3.78 1.01 8.13
CA HIS A 8 4.39 0.44 6.92
C HIS A 8 5.39 1.40 6.27
N LYS A 9 5.42 2.68 6.67
CA LYS A 9 6.51 3.62 6.31
C LYS A 9 7.90 3.08 6.67
N VAL A 10 8.04 2.27 7.72
CA VAL A 10 9.32 1.69 8.15
C VAL A 10 9.38 0.19 7.89
N ALA A 11 8.52 -0.34 7.02
CA ALA A 11 8.46 -1.78 6.73
C ALA A 11 9.79 -2.32 6.19
N ASP A 12 10.44 -1.59 5.29
CA ASP A 12 11.70 -2.01 4.67
C ASP A 12 12.84 -2.09 5.69
N ASP A 13 12.85 -1.18 6.68
CA ASP A 13 13.81 -1.20 7.78
C ASP A 13 13.58 -2.39 8.71
N ILE A 14 12.31 -2.70 9.03
CA ILE A 14 11.94 -3.84 9.87
C ILE A 14 12.30 -5.16 9.17
N GLU A 15 12.02 -5.29 7.87
CA GLU A 15 12.37 -6.47 7.07
C GLU A 15 13.89 -6.68 7.04
N ARG A 16 14.65 -5.61 6.82
CA ARG A 16 16.11 -5.63 6.79
C ARG A 16 16.73 -6.03 8.14
N ILE A 17 16.19 -5.54 9.26
CA ILE A 17 16.71 -5.84 10.61
C ILE A 17 16.26 -7.23 11.09
N GLY A 18 15.02 -7.62 10.77
CA GLY A 18 14.41 -8.86 11.23
C GLY A 18 14.81 -10.11 10.44
N GLY A 19 15.35 -9.95 9.23
CA GLY A 19 15.84 -11.06 8.39
C GLY A 19 14.73 -11.99 7.86
N LEU A 20 13.46 -11.61 8.00
CA LEU A 20 12.29 -12.36 7.54
C LEU A 20 11.44 -11.49 6.61
N PRO A 21 10.88 -12.06 5.53
CA PRO A 21 10.08 -11.30 4.59
C PRO A 21 8.84 -10.71 5.28
N LEU A 22 8.63 -9.41 5.12
CA LEU A 22 7.54 -8.70 5.78
C LEU A 22 6.31 -8.65 4.87
N LEU A 23 5.22 -9.26 5.35
CA LEU A 23 3.92 -9.16 4.68
C LEU A 23 3.40 -7.72 4.73
N HIS A 24 3.57 -7.02 3.62
CA HIS A 24 3.12 -5.63 3.46
C HIS A 24 1.62 -5.61 3.13
N ILE A 25 0.85 -4.81 3.87
CA ILE A 25 -0.62 -4.76 3.72
C ILE A 25 -1.08 -4.38 2.31
N ALA A 26 -0.33 -3.51 1.62
CA ALA A 26 -0.63 -3.12 0.24
C ALA A 26 -0.52 -4.31 -0.75
N ASP A 27 0.37 -5.28 -0.49
CA ASP A 27 0.57 -6.44 -1.37
C ASP A 27 -0.65 -7.38 -1.27
N ALA A 28 -1.11 -7.67 -0.06
CA ALA A 28 -2.32 -8.46 0.17
C ALA A 28 -3.58 -7.80 -0.42
N THR A 29 -3.65 -6.47 -0.35
CA THR A 29 -4.75 -5.69 -0.97
C THR A 29 -4.70 -5.79 -2.50
N ALA A 30 -3.50 -5.64 -3.08
CA ALA A 30 -3.31 -5.71 -4.53
C ALA A 30 -3.66 -7.07 -5.13
N GLU A 31 -3.40 -8.16 -4.41
CA GLU A 31 -3.80 -9.52 -4.84
C GLU A 31 -5.31 -9.64 -5.01
N LYS A 32 -6.10 -9.13 -4.05
CA LYS A 32 -7.56 -9.15 -4.14
C LYS A 32 -8.10 -8.25 -5.25
N ILE A 33 -7.51 -7.06 -5.43
CA ILE A 33 -7.87 -6.15 -6.52
C ILE A 33 -7.63 -6.82 -7.88
N LYS A 34 -6.46 -7.44 -8.08
CA LYS A 34 -6.11 -8.15 -9.32
C LYS A 34 -6.99 -9.37 -9.56
N ALA A 35 -7.33 -10.12 -8.52
CA ALA A 35 -8.24 -11.26 -8.61
C ALA A 35 -9.65 -10.85 -9.08
N GLN A 36 -10.06 -9.61 -8.84
CA GLN A 36 -11.31 -9.03 -9.34
C GLN A 36 -11.17 -8.39 -10.74
N GLY A 37 -9.99 -8.44 -11.36
CA GLY A 37 -9.75 -7.84 -12.68
C GLY A 37 -9.70 -6.30 -12.68
N LEU A 38 -9.64 -5.68 -11.50
CA LEU A 38 -9.63 -4.23 -11.37
C LEU A 38 -8.21 -3.69 -11.59
N LYS A 39 -8.11 -2.61 -12.37
CA LYS A 39 -6.83 -1.91 -12.66
C LYS A 39 -6.77 -0.50 -12.10
N ARG A 40 -7.90 0.02 -11.62
CA ARG A 40 -8.05 1.38 -11.10
C ARG A 40 -8.99 1.35 -9.89
N ILE A 41 -8.55 1.91 -8.77
CA ILE A 41 -9.30 1.90 -7.51
C ILE A 41 -9.26 3.27 -6.82
N GLY A 42 -10.26 3.53 -5.96
CA GLY A 42 -10.23 4.64 -5.02
C GLY A 42 -9.57 4.23 -3.70
N LEU A 43 -8.63 5.04 -3.19
CA LEU A 43 -8.00 4.85 -1.89
C LEU A 43 -8.55 5.89 -0.90
N LEU A 44 -9.22 5.40 0.14
CA LEU A 44 -9.69 6.20 1.27
C LEU A 44 -8.92 5.79 2.53
N GLY A 45 -8.49 6.77 3.31
CA GLY A 45 -7.74 6.54 4.54
C GLY A 45 -7.30 7.83 5.20
N THR A 46 -6.31 7.75 6.09
CA THR A 46 -5.70 8.97 6.63
C THR A 46 -5.00 9.76 5.52
N LYS A 47 -4.85 11.08 5.69
CA LYS A 47 -4.11 11.93 4.75
C LYS A 47 -2.72 11.37 4.44
N PHE A 48 -2.04 10.84 5.46
CA PHE A 48 -0.75 10.15 5.31
C PHE A 48 -0.80 8.95 4.38
N THR A 49 -1.82 8.08 4.50
CA THR A 49 -1.96 6.88 3.65
C THR A 49 -2.34 7.25 2.21
N MET A 50 -3.15 8.29 2.03
CA MET A 50 -3.59 8.73 0.70
C MET A 50 -2.51 9.55 -0.04
N GLU A 51 -1.67 10.30 0.67
CA GLU A 51 -0.70 11.21 0.05
C GLU A 51 0.72 10.65 -0.05
N GLN A 52 1.12 9.68 0.78
CA GLN A 52 2.50 9.18 0.79
C GLN A 52 2.70 7.93 -0.09
N ASP A 53 3.91 7.80 -0.60
CA ASP A 53 4.28 6.78 -1.58
C ASP A 53 4.35 5.36 -1.02
N PHE A 54 4.52 5.18 0.29
CA PHE A 54 4.69 3.84 0.90
C PHE A 54 3.51 2.90 0.62
N TYR A 55 2.29 3.44 0.51
CA TYR A 55 1.08 2.65 0.21
C TYR A 55 0.68 2.80 -1.25
N ARG A 56 0.51 4.05 -1.69
CA ARG A 56 0.07 4.36 -3.06
C ARG A 56 1.12 3.98 -4.10
N GLY A 57 2.36 4.40 -3.91
CA GLY A 57 3.48 4.08 -4.79
C GLY A 57 3.66 2.57 -4.91
N ARG A 58 3.60 1.83 -3.80
CA ARG A 58 3.69 0.35 -3.86
C ARG A 58 2.57 -0.30 -4.69
N LEU A 59 1.34 0.19 -4.62
CA LEU A 59 0.25 -0.28 -5.50
C LEU A 59 0.48 0.06 -6.97
N GLN A 60 0.99 1.25 -7.26
CA GLN A 60 1.24 1.72 -8.63
C GLN A 60 2.48 1.03 -9.23
N ASP A 61 3.62 1.10 -8.56
CA ASP A 61 4.93 0.72 -9.09
C ASP A 61 5.13 -0.81 -9.09
N LYS A 62 4.74 -1.48 -7.99
CA LYS A 62 4.94 -2.94 -7.84
C LYS A 62 3.78 -3.76 -8.41
N HIS A 63 2.58 -3.19 -8.44
CA HIS A 63 1.37 -3.92 -8.82
C HIS A 63 0.62 -3.36 -10.03
N GLN A 64 1.06 -2.23 -10.60
CA GLN A 64 0.48 -1.62 -11.80
C GLN A 64 -1.02 -1.30 -11.63
N ILE A 65 -1.43 -0.93 -10.41
CA ILE A 65 -2.80 -0.54 -10.08
C ILE A 65 -2.86 0.98 -9.98
N GLU A 66 -3.71 1.62 -10.78
CA GLU A 66 -3.94 3.06 -10.69
C GLU A 66 -4.76 3.40 -9.44
N VAL A 67 -4.30 4.40 -8.69
CA VAL A 67 -4.90 4.81 -7.41
C VAL A 67 -5.42 6.23 -7.52
N LEU A 68 -6.72 6.40 -7.26
CA LEU A 68 -7.39 7.69 -7.16
C LEU A 68 -7.63 8.05 -5.69
N THR A 69 -7.36 9.29 -5.30
CA THR A 69 -7.65 9.81 -3.97
C THR A 69 -8.59 11.02 -4.06
N PRO A 70 -9.37 11.32 -3.00
CA PRO A 70 -10.22 12.51 -2.98
C PRO A 70 -9.40 13.79 -3.23
N LYS A 71 -9.97 14.75 -3.97
CA LYS A 71 -9.40 16.09 -4.10
C LYS A 71 -9.50 16.80 -2.74
N ARG A 72 -8.48 17.57 -2.37
CA ARG A 72 -8.53 18.42 -1.17
C ARG A 72 -9.70 19.40 -1.34
N GLY A 73 -10.61 19.40 -0.37
CA GLY A 73 -11.65 20.42 -0.22
C GLY A 73 -11.09 21.69 0.40
#